data_AF-A0A3N6GI42-F1
#
_entry.id   AF-A0A3N6GI42-F1
#
_cell.length_a   1.000
_cell.length_b   1.000
_cell.length_c   1.000
_cell.angle_alpha   90.00
_cell.angle_beta   90.00
_cell.angle_gamma   90.00
#
_symmetry.space_group_name_H-M   'P 1'
#
loop_
_entity.id
_entity.type
_entity.pdbx_description
1 polymer ?
#
loop_
_entity_poly.entity_id
_entity_poly.type
_entity_poly.pdbx_seq_one_letter_code
_entity_poly.pdbx_strand_id
1 'polypeptide(L)' 'MTDQPPRIPQAEPQEARCRAEDELAAKEPDVSLAVAWALLAVAGELHAIRRRMK' A
#
# COMPACT_ATOMS: atom_id res chain seq x y z
N MET A 1 24.69 8.74 13.45
CA MET A 1 23.90 7.73 12.73
C MET A 1 22.88 8.49 11.91
N THR A 2 22.99 8.45 10.58
CA THR A 2 22.01 9.09 9.69
C THR A 2 20.75 8.23 9.69
N ASP A 3 19.71 8.74 10.35
CA ASP A 3 18.39 8.11 10.43
C ASP A 3 17.70 8.20 9.06
N GLN A 4 18.02 7.28 8.15
CA GLN A 4 17.30 7.18 6.89
C GLN A 4 15.95 6.50 7.15
N PRO A 5 14.83 7.10 6.70
CA PRO A 5 13.53 6.48 6.86
C PRO A 5 13.52 5.09 6.20
N PRO A 6 12.72 4.15 6.74
CA PRO A 6 12.65 2.81 6.21
C PRO A 6 12.28 2.85 4.72
N ARG A 7 13.05 2.11 3.90
CA ARG A 7 12.85 2.04 2.44
C ARG A 7 11.61 1.25 2.03
N ILE A 8 10.95 0.61 2.99
CA ILE A 8 9.74 -0.15 2.75
C ILE A 8 8.52 0.68 3.19
N PRO A 9 7.41 0.59 2.45
CA PRO A 9 6.13 1.13 2.86
C PRO A 9 5.80 0.68 4.29
N GLN A 10 5.40 1.63 5.14
CA GLN A 10 5.01 1.37 6.53
C GLN A 10 3.50 1.17 6.69
N ALA A 11 2.72 1.33 5.61
CA ALA A 11 1.28 1.17 5.65
C ALA A 11 0.90 -0.30 5.74
N GLU A 12 -0.08 -0.62 6.58
CA GLU A 12 -0.70 -1.94 6.59
C GLU A 12 -1.46 -2.17 5.27
N PRO A 13 -1.63 -3.42 4.81
CA PRO A 13 -2.28 -3.69 3.52
C PRO A 13 -3.68 -3.08 3.43
N GLN A 14 -4.46 -3.14 4.52
CA GLN A 14 -5.78 -2.54 4.58
C GLN A 14 -5.74 -1.01 4.47
N GLU A 15 -4.76 -0.35 5.09
CA GLU A 15 -4.59 1.10 4.96
C GLU A 15 -4.24 1.50 3.53
N ALA A 16 -3.40 0.71 2.86
CA ALA A 16 -3.08 0.91 1.45
C ALA A 16 -4.32 0.75 0.55
N ARG A 17 -5.23 -0.20 0.85
CA ARG A 17 -6.51 -0.31 0.13
C ARG A 17 -7.38 0.92 0.31
N CYS A 18 -7.59 1.36 1.55
CA CYS A 18 -8.41 2.55 1.82
C CYS A 18 -7.84 3.78 1.11
N ARG A 19 -6.52 3.97 1.10
CA ARG A 19 -5.89 5.05 0.34
C ARG A 19 -6.13 4.94 -1.16
N ALA A 20 -6.07 3.74 -1.74
CA ALA A 20 -6.40 3.57 -3.15
C ALA A 20 -7.86 3.96 -3.46
N GLU A 21 -8.80 3.60 -2.58
CA GLU A 21 -10.22 3.95 -2.68
C GLU A 21 -10.45 5.46 -2.53
N ASP A 22 -9.79 6.09 -1.55
CA ASP A 22 -9.87 7.53 -1.31
C ASP A 22 -9.38 8.34 -2.52
N GLU A 23 -8.26 7.94 -3.13
CA GLU A 23 -7.72 8.59 -4.34
C GLU A 23 -8.66 8.44 -5.55
N LEU A 24 -9.35 7.30 -5.69
CA LEU A 24 -10.35 7.10 -6.74
C LEU A 24 -11.65 7.86 -6.49
N ALA A 25 -12.00 8.09 -5.22
CA ALA A 25 -13.19 8.85 -4.82
C ALA A 25 -12.98 10.36 -4.85
N ALA A 26 -11.75 10.84 -5.04
CA ALA A 26 -11.44 12.26 -5.13
C ALA A 26 -12.17 12.93 -6.31
N LYS A 27 -12.47 14.23 -6.15
CA LYS A 27 -13.11 15.03 -7.21
C LYS A 27 -12.29 15.04 -8.51
N GLU A 28 -10.97 14.99 -8.38
CA GLU A 28 -10.01 14.86 -9.47
C GLU A 28 -9.08 13.68 -9.13
N PRO A 29 -9.42 12.45 -9.55
CA PRO A 29 -8.71 11.26 -9.12
C PRO A 29 -7.33 11.12 -9.78
N ASP A 30 -6.29 10.91 -8.97
CA ASP A 30 -4.99 10.45 -9.46
C ASP A 30 -4.99 8.92 -9.56
N VAL A 31 -5.35 8.43 -10.74
CA VAL A 31 -5.42 6.99 -11.02
C VAL A 31 -4.06 6.31 -10.85
N SER A 32 -2.95 7.00 -11.12
CA SER A 32 -1.61 6.40 -10.98
C SER A 32 -1.26 6.19 -9.53
N LEU A 33 -1.56 7.17 -8.68
CA LEU A 33 -1.37 7.07 -7.23
C LEU A 33 -2.29 6.01 -6.61
N ALA A 34 -3.56 5.97 -7.03
CA ALA A 34 -4.49 4.93 -6.61
C ALA A 34 -3.98 3.52 -6.95
N VAL A 35 -3.48 3.32 -8.17
CA VAL A 35 -2.90 2.04 -8.59
C VAL A 35 -1.66 1.69 -7.77
N ALA A 36 -0.80 2.66 -7.46
CA ALA A 36 0.36 2.42 -6.60
C ALA A 36 -0.05 1.92 -5.20
N TRP A 37 -1.07 2.55 -4.59
CA TRP A 37 -1.64 2.11 -3.32
C TRP A 37 -2.29 0.73 -3.39
N ALA A 38 -3.01 0.42 -4.47
CA ALA A 38 -3.61 -0.89 -4.68
C ALA A 38 -2.54 -1.99 -4.80
N LEU A 39 -1.45 -1.73 -5.54
CA LEU A 39 -0.34 -2.68 -5.68
C LEU A 39 0.37 -2.92 -4.33
N LEU A 40 0.53 -1.86 -3.52
CA LEU A 40 1.08 -1.97 -2.17
C LEU A 40 0.25 -2.87 -1.27
N ALA A 41 -1.08 -2.72 -1.30
CA ALA A 41 -1.99 -3.59 -0.56
C ALA A 41 -1.84 -5.06 -0.98
N VAL A 42 -1.90 -5.35 -2.28
CA VAL A 42 -1.76 -6.71 -2.81
C VAL A 42 -0.41 -7.32 -2.42
N ALA A 43 0.68 -6.57 -2.53
CA ALA A 43 2.01 -7.05 -2.14
C ALA A 43 2.07 -7.40 -0.64
N GLY A 44 1.47 -6.56 0.22
CA GLY A 44 1.41 -6.79 1.66
C GLY A 44 0.58 -8.04 2.03
N GLU A 45 -0.55 -8.25 1.37
CA GLU A 45 -1.38 -9.45 1.55
C GLU A 45 -0.68 -10.73 1.10
N LEU A 46 -0.05 -10.71 -0.08
CA LEU A 46 0.73 -11.83 -0.58
C LEU A 46 1.87 -12.17 0.39
N HIS A 47 2.53 -11.16 0.95
CA HIS A 47 3.55 -11.38 1.97
C HIS A 47 2.96 -12.05 3.23
N ALA A 48 1.79 -11.59 3.70
CA ALA A 48 1.12 -12.15 4.86
C ALA A 48 0.69 -13.62 4.63
N ILE A 49 0.14 -13.94 3.46
CA ILE A 49 -0.21 -15.31 3.05
C ILE A 49 1.04 -16.18 3.05
N ARG A 50 2.14 -15.73 2.43
CA ARG A 50 3.41 -16.45 2.39
C ARG A 50 3.94 -16.78 3.79
N ARG A 51 3.77 -15.88 4.77
CA ARG A 51 4.17 -16.14 6.17
C ARG A 51 3.32 -17.19 6.86
N ARG A 52 2.06 -17.39 6.46
CA ARG A 52 1.15 -18.42 7.03
C ARG A 52 1.39 -19.81 6.46
N MET A 53 2.09 -19.91 5.32
CA MET A 53 2.42 -21.18 4.67
C MET A 53 3.77 -21.77 5.12
N LYS A 54 4.49 -21.08 6.00
CA LYS A 54 5.73 -21.54 6.62
C LYS A 54 5.49 -21.86 8.09
#